data_AF-A0A4V3SRT2-F1
#
_entry.id   AF-A0A4V3SRT2-F1
#
_cell.length_a   1.000
_cell.length_b   1.000
_cell.length_c   1.000
_cell.angle_alpha   90.00
_cell.angle_beta   90.00
_cell.angle_gamma   90.00
#
_symmetry.space_group_name_H-M   'P 1'
#
loop_
_entity.id
_entity.type
_entity.pdbx_description
1 polymer ?
#
loop_
_entity_poly.entity_id
_entity_poly.type
_entity_poly.pdbx_seq_one_letter_code
_entity_poly.pdbx_strand_id
1 'polypeptide(L)' 'MFKQEVQVINNKRYVVLECQFRREWRVVMETTETVTEGEALEIVQYWLKYKDVTPEQLKVVEVPDILK' A
#
# COMPACT_ATOMS: atom_id res chain seq x y z
N MET A 1 12.96 22.07 -14.23
CA MET A 1 11.77 21.76 -15.07
C MET A 1 10.82 20.97 -14.19
N PHE A 2 9.83 21.64 -13.58
CA PHE A 2 8.82 20.96 -12.76
C PHE A 2 7.89 20.21 -13.71
N LYS A 3 8.03 18.88 -13.79
CA LYS A 3 7.02 18.03 -14.39
C LYS A 3 5.87 17.97 -13.38
N GLN A 4 4.81 18.71 -13.65
CA GLN A 4 3.51 18.42 -13.07
C GLN A 4 3.08 17.07 -13.64
N GLU A 5 3.41 15.99 -12.95
CA GLU A 5 2.80 14.70 -13.23
C GLU A 5 1.30 14.84 -12.94
N VAL A 6 0.52 14.55 -13.97
CA VAL A 6 -0.94 14.55 -13.95
C VAL A 6 -1.37 13.80 -12.69
N GLN A 7 -2.03 14.50 -11.76
CA GLN A 7 -2.68 13.86 -10.63
C GLN A 7 -3.86 13.05 -11.17
N VAL A 8 -3.62 11.77 -11.45
CA VAL A 8 -4.67 10.80 -11.75
C VAL A 8 -5.42 10.58 -10.45
N ILE A 9 -6.55 11.27 -10.26
CA ILE A 9 -7.44 11.02 -9.14
C ILE A 9 -8.18 9.72 -9.46
N ASN A 10 -7.56 8.61 -9.10
CA ASN A 10 -8.18 7.30 -9.06
C ASN A 10 -9.03 7.26 -7.78
N ASN A 11 -10.36 7.18 -7.88
CA ASN A 11 -11.26 7.05 -6.72
C ASN A 11 -11.15 5.69 -6.01
N LYS A 12 -10.21 4.84 -6.45
CA LYS A 12 -9.90 3.58 -5.79
C LYS A 12 -9.02 3.81 -4.58
N ARG A 13 -9.33 3.09 -3.51
CA ARG A 13 -8.58 3.11 -2.26
C ARG A 13 -8.01 1.74 -2.00
N TYR A 14 -6.89 1.70 -1.30
CA TYR A 14 -6.12 0.48 -1.11
C TYR A 14 -5.69 0.33 0.34
N VAL A 15 -5.45 -0.91 0.74
CA VAL A 15 -4.70 -1.27 1.94
C VAL A 15 -3.58 -2.22 1.55
N VAL A 16 -2.45 -2.13 2.25
CA VAL A 16 -1.32 -3.03 2.07
C VAL A 16 -1.33 -4.00 3.25
N LEU A 17 -1.38 -5.29 2.95
CA LEU A 17 -1.28 -6.35 3.93
C LEU A 17 0.13 -6.95 3.89
N GLU A 18 0.64 -7.33 5.05
CA GLU A 18 1.88 -8.06 5.21
C GLU A 18 1.64 -9.38 5.97
N CYS A 19 2.30 -10.45 5.52
CA CYS A 19 2.21 -11.78 6.10
C CYS A 19 3.28 -11.98 7.18
N GLN A 20 2.96 -11.55 8.42
CA GLN A 20 3.85 -11.63 9.57
C GLN A 20 4.26 -13.06 9.86
N PHE A 21 5.58 -13.28 9.89
CA PHE A 21 6.20 -14.57 10.19
C PHE A 21 5.66 -15.73 9.33
N ARG A 22 5.09 -15.45 8.15
CA ARG A 22 4.42 -16.43 7.29
C ARG A 22 3.23 -17.15 7.97
N ARG A 23 2.59 -16.53 8.96
CA ARG A 23 1.51 -17.14 9.75
C ARG A 23 0.20 -16.37 9.69
N GLU A 24 0.24 -15.04 9.64
CA GLU A 24 -0.95 -14.20 9.68
C GLU A 24 -0.81 -12.98 8.77
N TRP A 25 -1.90 -12.55 8.15
CA TRP A 25 -1.95 -11.32 7.37
C TRP A 25 -2.39 -10.16 8.27
N ARG A 26 -1.62 -9.07 8.27
CA ARG A 26 -1.93 -7.85 9.00
C ARG A 26 -1.84 -6.63 8.10
N VAL A 27 -2.62 -5.61 8.43
CA VAL A 27 -2.52 -4.31 7.77
C VAL A 27 -1.19 -3.68 8.14
N VAL A 28 -0.46 -3.25 7.12
CA VAL A 28 0.79 -2.51 7.26
C VAL A 28 0.54 -1.21 8.02
N MET A 29 1.42 -0.85 8.95
CA MET A 29 1.25 0.32 9.83
C MET A 29 1.12 1.63 9.05
N GLU A 30 1.80 1.74 7.92
CA GLU A 30 1.72 2.87 6.99
C GLU A 30 0.35 2.95 6.25
N THR A 31 -0.56 2.00 6.49
CA THR A 31 -1.94 1.96 5.96
C THR A 31 -3.00 1.87 7.06
N THR A 32 -2.77 2.55 8.20
CA THR A 32 -3.80 2.70 9.25
C THR A 32 -5.09 3.35 8.73
N GLU A 33 -4.99 4.10 7.63
CA GLU A 33 -6.12 4.54 6.80
C GLU A 33 -5.98 3.93 5.40
N THR A 34 -7.05 4.03 4.60
CA THR A 34 -6.93 3.68 3.19
C THR A 34 -5.95 4.61 2.48
N VAL A 35 -5.30 4.13 1.42
CA VAL A 35 -4.31 4.90 0.66
C VAL A 35 -4.66 4.92 -0.83
N THR A 36 -4.12 5.88 -1.56
CA THR A 36 -4.17 5.89 -3.02
C THR A 36 -3.31 4.77 -3.61
N GLU A 37 -3.47 4.51 -4.91
CA GLU A 37 -2.65 3.52 -5.62
C GLU A 37 -1.16 3.87 -5.58
N GLY A 38 -0.81 5.15 -5.75
CA GLY A 38 0.58 5.62 -5.71
C GLY A 38 1.21 5.38 -4.33
N GLU A 39 0.51 5.78 -3.27
CA GLU A 39 0.96 5.56 -1.89
C GLU A 39 1.10 4.06 -1.57
N ALA A 40 0.17 3.20 -2.02
CA ALA A 40 0.29 1.76 -1.84
C ALA A 40 1.55 1.20 -2.51
N LEU A 41 1.88 1.66 -3.72
CA LEU A 41 3.11 1.26 -4.42
C LEU A 41 4.37 1.73 -3.68
N GLU A 42 4.37 2.96 -3.18
CA GLU A 42 5.48 3.51 -2.38
C GLU A 42 5.70 2.70 -1.09
N ILE A 43 4.63 2.34 -0.39
CA ILE A 43 4.68 1.50 0.81
C ILE A 43 5.26 0.13 0.47
N VAL A 44 4.78 -0.52 -0.60
CA VAL A 44 5.31 -1.82 -1.03
C VAL A 44 6.81 -1.72 -1.32
N GLN A 45 7.25 -0.70 -2.07
CA GLN A 45 8.67 -0.51 -2.38
C GLN A 45 9.52 -0.27 -1.13
N TYR A 46 9.02 0.53 -0.19
CA TYR A 46 9.68 0.76 1.10
C TYR A 46 9.85 -0.54 1.89
N TRP A 47 8.79 -1.34 2.00
CA TRP A 47 8.83 -2.60 2.75
C TRP A 47 9.78 -3.62 2.12
N LEU A 48 9.73 -3.80 0.80
CA LEU A 48 10.66 -4.68 0.08
C LEU A 48 12.13 -4.25 0.26
N LYS A 49 12.39 -2.95 0.31
CA LYS A 49 13.76 -2.41 0.40
C LYS A 49 14.31 -2.40 1.82
N TYR A 50 13.48 -2.22 2.83
CA TYR A 50 13.93 -1.88 4.19
C TYR A 50 13.40 -2.78 5.30
N LYS A 51 12.41 -3.64 5.05
CA LYS A 51 11.75 -4.47 6.09
C LYS A 51 12.00 -5.97 5.96
N ASP A 52 12.90 -6.38 5.05
CA ASP A 52 13.28 -7.79 4.83
C ASP A 52 12.08 -8.72 4.59
N VAL A 53 11.11 -8.23 3.82
CA VAL A 53 9.94 -9.01 3.36
C VAL A 53 10.07 -9.34 1.88
N THR A 54 9.56 -10.49 1.47
CA THR A 54 9.50 -10.84 0.04
C THR A 54 8.20 -10.36 -0.60
N PRO A 55 8.13 -10.21 -1.93
CA PRO A 55 6.90 -9.82 -2.63
C PRO A 55 5.69 -10.72 -2.31
N GLU A 56 5.93 -12.01 -2.07
CA GLU A 56 4.88 -12.98 -1.72
C GLU A 56 4.30 -12.75 -0.32
N GLN A 57 5.01 -12.02 0.54
CA GLN A 57 4.56 -11.64 1.88
C GLN A 57 3.77 -10.33 1.88
N LEU A 58 3.62 -9.65 0.74
CA LEU A 58 2.86 -8.41 0.62
C LEU A 58 1.63 -8.60 -0.27
N LYS A 59 0.52 -7.96 0.09
CA LYS A 59 -0.69 -7.96 -0.73
C LYS A 59 -1.34 -6.59 -0.71
N VAL A 60 -1.46 -5.98 -1.90
CA VAL A 60 -2.27 -4.79 -2.09
C VAL A 60 -3.70 -5.22 -2.38
N VAL A 61 -4.65 -4.67 -1.62
CA VAL A 61 -6.09 -4.96 -1.74
C VAL A 61 -6.82 -3.66 -2.01
N GLU A 62 -7.61 -3.63 -3.09
CA GLU A 62 -8.55 -2.53 -3.36
C GLU A 62 -9.71 -2.62 -2.37
N VAL A 63 -10.04 -1.49 -1.74
CA VAL A 63 -11.08 -1.36 -0.71
C VAL A 63 -12.01 -0.21 -1.04
N PRO A 64 -13.28 -0.27 -0.61
CA PRO A 64 -14.22 0.81 -0.84
C PRO A 64 -13.86 2.05 -0.01
N ASP A 65 -14.07 3.23 -0.58
CA ASP A 65 -13.87 4.51 0.09
C ASP A 65 -15.07 4.86 0.97
N ILE A 66 -15.15 4.22 2.14
CA ILE A 66 -16.29 4.35 3.07
C ILE A 66 -15.91 4.96 4.43
N LEU A 67 -14.62 5.19 4.67
CA LEU A 67 -14.14 5.91 5.85
C LEU A 67 -14.37 7.40 5.58
N LYS A 68 -15.47 7.94 6.12
CA LYS A 68 -15.82 9.36 6.08
C LYS A 68 -15.40 10.07 7.35
#